data_AF-A0A5Q4EX54-F1
#
_entry.id   AF-A0A5Q4EX54-F1
#
_cell.length_a   1.000
_cell.length_b   1.000
_cell.length_c   1.000
_cell.angle_alpha   90.00
_cell.angle_beta   90.00
_cell.angle_gamma   90.00
#
_symmetry.space_group_name_H-M   'P 1'
#
loop_
_entity.id
_entity.type
_entity.pdbx_description
1 polymer ?
#
loop_
_entity_poly.entity_id
_entity_poly.type
_entity_poly.pdbx_seq_one_letter_code
_entity_poly.pdbx_strand_id
1 'polypeptide(L)'
;MDKLEAVHRSIAESAGPRPAFFNDPDVDRVLAITMAVSAEVAVMAERLDTLERVLEEKQLVAREELTGYAPDQDVVAERMRWHEAFVSRVLRVVEQELEVLKKQRAD
;
A
#
# COMPACT_ATOMS: atom_id res chain seq x y z
N MET A 1 -0.10 16.57 -4.37
CA MET A 1 -0.84 15.54 -5.14
C MET A 1 -1.49 14.62 -4.13
N ASP A 2 -2.75 14.26 -4.36
CA ASP A 2 -3.41 13.24 -3.55
C ASP A 2 -2.65 11.91 -3.70
N LYS A 3 -2.44 11.19 -2.58
CA LYS A 3 -1.67 9.94 -2.58
C LYS A 3 -2.35 8.89 -3.46
N LEU A 4 -3.68 8.88 -3.48
CA LEU A 4 -4.46 7.95 -4.30
C LEU A 4 -4.24 8.21 -5.79
N GLU A 5 -4.27 9.47 -6.22
CA GLU A 5 -3.97 9.86 -7.61
C GLU A 5 -2.56 9.45 -8.05
N ALA A 6 -1.56 9.60 -7.17
CA ALA A 6 -0.18 9.22 -7.46
C ALA A 6 -0.02 7.70 -7.62
N VAL A 7 -0.73 6.91 -6.82
CA VAL A 7 -0.76 5.45 -6.92
C VAL A 7 -1.38 5.03 -8.24
N HIS A 8 -2.58 5.50 -8.56
CA HIS A 8 -3.27 5.14 -9.81
C HIS A 8 -2.44 5.50 -11.05
N ARG A 9 -1.73 6.63 -11.04
CA ARG A 9 -0.82 7.01 -12.12
C ARG A 9 0.33 6.01 -12.29
N SER A 10 0.99 5.64 -11.19
CA SER A 10 2.08 4.65 -11.22
C SER A 10 1.62 3.29 -11.76
N ILE A 11 0.39 2.88 -11.42
CA ILE A 11 -0.24 1.65 -11.90
C ILE A 11 -0.45 1.70 -13.42
N ALA A 12 -0.92 2.83 -13.95
CA ALA A 12 -1.17 3.02 -15.37
C ALA A 12 0.12 3.07 -16.22
N GLU A 13 1.19 3.66 -15.70
CA GLU A 13 2.47 3.82 -16.42
C GLU A 13 3.29 2.52 -16.51
N SER A 14 2.99 1.53 -15.68
CA SER A 14 3.78 0.30 -15.54
C SER A 14 3.14 -0.86 -16.30
N ALA A 15 3.24 -0.80 -17.63
CA ALA A 15 2.66 -1.78 -18.56
C ALA A 15 3.71 -2.74 -19.16
N GLY A 16 4.73 -3.14 -18.39
CA GLY A 16 5.69 -4.16 -18.82
C GLY A 16 5.15 -5.58 -18.56
N PRO A 17 5.47 -6.58 -19.41
CA PRO A 17 5.11 -7.97 -19.15
C PRO A 17 5.74 -8.44 -17.83
N ARG A 18 4.92 -9.03 -16.95
CA ARG A 18 5.41 -9.59 -15.67
C ARG A 18 6.10 -10.93 -15.89
N PRO A 19 7.17 -11.25 -15.15
CA PRO A 19 7.70 -12.60 -15.12
C PRO A 19 6.66 -13.56 -14.53
N ALA A 20 6.46 -14.71 -15.17
CA ALA A 20 5.68 -15.83 -14.64
C ALA A 20 6.65 -16.87 -14.07
N PHE A 21 6.45 -17.28 -12.81
CA PHE A 21 7.34 -18.20 -12.11
C PHE A 21 6.69 -19.57 -11.91
N PHE A 22 5.37 -19.65 -11.87
CA PHE A 22 4.62 -20.88 -11.62
C PHE A 22 3.78 -21.29 -12.84
N ASN A 23 3.36 -22.56 -12.86
CA ASN A 23 2.48 -23.09 -13.89
C ASN A 23 1.05 -22.55 -13.77
N ASP A 24 0.64 -22.16 -12.56
CA ASP A 24 -0.67 -21.58 -12.28
C ASP A 24 -0.53 -20.05 -12.11
N PRO A 25 -1.10 -19.25 -13.03
CA PRO A 25 -1.05 -17.79 -12.96
C PRO A 25 -1.65 -17.21 -11.67
N ASP A 26 -2.59 -17.92 -11.04
CA ASP A 26 -3.22 -17.46 -9.81
C ASP A 26 -2.23 -17.51 -8.62
N VAL A 27 -1.28 -18.45 -8.65
CA VAL A 27 -0.20 -18.55 -7.64
C VAL A 27 0.77 -17.38 -7.80
N ASP A 28 1.15 -17.04 -9.04
CA ASP A 28 1.98 -15.87 -9.32
C ASP A 28 1.30 -14.57 -8.86
N ARG A 29 -0.03 -14.46 -9.04
CA ARG A 29 -0.81 -13.30 -8.58
C ARG A 29 -0.80 -13.18 -7.06
N VAL A 30 -1.05 -14.26 -6.33
CA VAL A 30 -1.01 -14.27 -4.86
C VAL A 30 0.39 -13.94 -4.35
N LEU A 31 1.44 -14.48 -4.97
CA LEU A 31 2.82 -14.17 -4.61
C LEU A 31 3.11 -12.67 -4.82
N ALA A 32 2.70 -12.11 -5.97
CA ALA A 32 2.90 -10.69 -6.26
C ALA A 32 2.20 -9.77 -5.24
N ILE A 33 0.95 -10.08 -4.89
CA ILE A 33 0.21 -9.36 -3.84
C ILE A 33 0.93 -9.48 -2.50
N THR A 34 1.34 -10.70 -2.12
CA THR A 34 2.02 -10.97 -0.86
C THR A 34 3.32 -10.18 -0.74
N MET A 35 4.15 -10.18 -1.79
CA MET A 35 5.40 -9.41 -1.81
C MET A 35 5.15 -7.90 -1.74
N ALA A 36 4.12 -7.40 -2.42
CA ALA A 36 3.73 -5.99 -2.32
C ALA A 36 3.32 -5.61 -0.89
N VAL A 37 2.51 -6.43 -0.22
CA VAL A 37 2.17 -6.24 1.20
C VAL A 37 3.42 -6.27 2.07
N SER A 38 4.29 -7.27 1.91
CA SER A 38 5.50 -7.39 2.72
C SER A 38 6.42 -6.17 2.60
N ALA A 39 6.59 -5.65 1.38
CA ALA A 39 7.41 -4.46 1.15
C ALA A 39 6.83 -3.22 1.83
N GLU A 40 5.52 -2.97 1.69
CA GLU A 40 4.87 -1.83 2.33
C GLU A 40 4.88 -1.96 3.86
N VAL A 41 4.68 -3.18 4.40
CA VAL A 41 4.76 -3.44 5.86
C VAL A 41 6.16 -3.17 6.40
N ALA A 42 7.21 -3.61 5.70
CA ALA A 42 8.59 -3.36 6.10
C ALA A 42 8.89 -1.85 6.18
N VAL A 43 8.53 -1.10 5.13
CA VAL A 43 8.70 0.37 5.10
C VAL A 43 7.92 1.06 6.21
N MET A 44 6.68 0.62 6.48
CA MET A 44 5.86 1.18 7.56
C MET A 44 6.46 0.90 8.94
N ALA A 45 6.98 -0.31 9.17
CA ALA A 45 7.63 -0.68 10.44
C ALA A 45 8.90 0.15 10.69
N GLU A 46 9.76 0.30 9.68
CA GLU A 46 10.98 1.13 9.78
C GLU A 46 10.67 2.61 10.04
N ARG A 47 9.66 3.15 9.37
CA ARG A 47 9.23 4.53 9.58
C ARG A 47 8.61 4.75 10.96
N LEU A 48 7.88 3.77 11.48
CA LEU A 48 7.32 3.83 12.83
C LEU A 48 8.42 3.82 13.88
N ASP A 49 9.38 2.89 13.80
CA ASP A 49 10.54 2.86 14.72
C ASP A 49 11.33 4.17 14.67
N THR A 50 11.55 4.72 13.47
CA THR A 50 12.22 6.02 13.31
C THR A 50 11.45 7.15 14.01
N LEU A 51 10.12 7.21 13.83
CA LEU A 51 9.29 8.23 14.47
C LEU A 51 9.31 8.10 15.99
N GLU A 52 9.18 6.88 16.52
CA GLU A 52 9.23 6.62 17.96
C GLU A 52 10.56 7.06 18.57
N ARG A 53 11.69 6.71 17.95
CA ARG A 53 13.02 7.12 18.41
C ARG A 53 13.21 8.63 18.40
N VAL A 54 12.77 9.31 17.34
CA VAL A 54 12.88 10.77 17.24
C VAL A 54 12.03 11.47 18.30
N LEU A 55 10.83 10.95 18.59
CA LEU A 55 9.97 11.50 19.64
C LEU A 55 10.56 11.28 21.04
N GLU A 56 11.15 10.11 21.28
CA GLU A 56 11.83 9.77 22.53
C GLU A 56 13.10 10.60 22.74
N GLU A 57 13.96 10.76 21.71
CA GLU A 57 15.17 11.59 21.75
C GLU A 57 14.84 13.05 22.09
N LYS A 58 13.72 13.55 21.57
CA LYS A 58 13.23 14.90 21.86
C LYS A 58 12.45 15.02 23.17
N GLN A 59 12.23 13.91 23.87
CA GLN A 59 11.45 13.83 25.12
C GLN A 59 10.05 14.43 24.98
N LEU A 60 9.43 14.28 23.80
CA LEU A 60 8.15 14.91 23.49
C LEU A 60 6.94 14.03 23.83
N VAL A 61 7.10 12.71 23.73
CA VAL A 61 6.00 11.74 23.89
C VAL A 61 6.53 10.52 24.62
N ALA A 62 5.82 10.08 25.64
CA ALA A 62 6.12 8.82 26.33
C ALA A 62 5.54 7.62 25.56
N ARG A 63 6.18 6.45 25.61
CA ARG A 63 5.70 5.24 24.89
C ARG A 63 4.27 4.85 25.29
N GLU A 64 3.89 5.12 26.53
CA GLU A 64 2.56 4.85 27.06
C GLU A 64 1.49 5.73 26.39
N GLU A 65 1.83 6.98 26.04
CA GLU A 65 0.91 7.90 25.35
C GLU A 65 0.63 7.44 23.91
N LEU A 66 1.61 6.84 23.22
CA LEU A 66 1.41 6.25 21.90
C LEU A 66 0.45 5.07 21.95
N THR A 67 0.57 4.22 22.96
CA THR A 67 -0.27 3.03 23.13
C THR A 67 -1.70 3.39 23.51
N GLY A 68 -1.87 4.48 24.28
CA GLY A 68 -3.18 4.98 24.72
C GLY A 68 -3.90 5.89 23.72
N TYR A 69 -3.31 6.20 22.58
CA TYR A 69 -3.86 7.16 21.63
C TYR A 69 -5.18 6.68 21.02
N ALA A 70 -6.24 7.46 21.23
CA ALA A 70 -7.56 7.25 20.64
C ALA A 70 -7.81 8.30 19.54
N PRO A 71 -7.90 7.91 18.26
CA PRO A 71 -8.17 8.85 17.17
C PRO A 71 -9.62 9.35 17.23
N ASP A 72 -9.81 10.61 16.90
CA ASP A 72 -11.14 11.18 16.66
C ASP A 72 -11.68 10.83 15.26
N GLN A 73 -12.89 11.29 14.94
CA GLN A 73 -13.55 10.98 13.68
C GLN A 73 -12.81 11.52 12.46
N ASP A 74 -12.16 12.68 12.58
CA ASP A 74 -11.44 13.30 11.47
C ASP A 74 -10.17 12.52 11.13
N VAL A 75 -9.43 12.10 12.17
CA VAL A 75 -8.25 11.23 12.02
C VAL A 75 -8.64 9.87 11.45
N VAL A 76 -9.78 9.29 11.88
CA VAL A 76 -10.29 8.04 11.30
C VAL A 76 -10.62 8.22 9.82
N ALA A 77 -11.31 9.30 9.44
CA ALA A 77 -11.65 9.57 8.04
C ALA A 77 -10.40 9.75 7.18
N GLU A 78 -9.35 10.39 7.70
CA GLU A 78 -8.07 10.50 7.03
C GLU A 78 -7.37 9.14 6.85
N ARG A 79 -7.36 8.32 7.90
CA ARG A 79 -6.81 6.96 7.84
C ARG A 79 -7.54 6.09 6.82
N MET A 80 -8.86 6.26 6.67
CA MET A 80 -9.63 5.54 5.65
C MET A 80 -9.17 5.89 4.23
N ARG A 81 -8.90 7.17 3.94
CA ARG A 81 -8.34 7.59 2.64
C ARG A 81 -6.95 6.98 2.39
N TRP A 82 -6.12 6.92 3.43
CA TRP A 82 -4.80 6.29 3.32
C TRP A 82 -4.91 4.78 3.13
N HIS A 83 -5.88 4.15 3.79
CA HIS A 83 -6.15 2.71 3.68
C HIS A 83 -6.57 2.34 2.27
N GLU A 84 -7.45 3.12 1.63
CA GLU A 84 -7.83 2.92 0.24
C GLU A 84 -6.61 2.96 -0.70
N ALA A 85 -5.77 3.98 -0.56
CA ALA A 85 -4.54 4.07 -1.35
C ALA A 85 -3.57 2.89 -1.10
N PHE A 86 -3.52 2.37 0.13
CA PHE A 86 -2.72 1.19 0.46
C PHE A 86 -3.28 -0.07 -0.20
N VAL A 87 -4.58 -0.29 -0.13
CA VAL A 87 -5.25 -1.43 -0.77
C VAL A 87 -5.00 -1.41 -2.28
N SER A 88 -5.11 -0.26 -2.96
CA SER A 88 -4.81 -0.15 -4.40
C SER A 88 -3.35 -0.49 -4.73
N ARG A 89 -2.37 -0.09 -3.89
CA ARG A 89 -0.97 -0.48 -4.10
C ARG A 89 -0.77 -1.99 -4.01
N VAL A 90 -1.41 -2.62 -3.03
CA VAL A 90 -1.37 -4.07 -2.81
C VAL A 90 -2.06 -4.84 -3.94
N LEU A 91 -3.22 -4.36 -4.39
CA LEU A 91 -4.04 -5.01 -5.42
C LEU A 91 -3.69 -4.60 -6.85
N ARG A 92 -2.62 -3.82 -7.05
CA ARG A 92 -2.15 -3.36 -8.35
C ARG A 92 -2.09 -4.45 -9.42
N VAL A 93 -1.72 -5.69 -9.08
CA VAL A 93 -1.67 -6.79 -10.05
C VAL A 93 -3.06 -7.08 -10.63
N VAL A 94 -4.09 -7.06 -9.79
CA VAL A 94 -5.49 -7.31 -10.17
C VAL A 94 -6.02 -6.14 -11.00
N GLU A 95 -5.72 -4.91 -10.58
CA GLU A 95 -6.15 -3.70 -11.30
C GLU A 95 -5.59 -3.67 -12.72
N GLN A 96 -4.31 -4.01 -12.90
CA GLN A 96 -3.69 -4.04 -14.24
C GLN A 96 -4.28 -5.12 -15.15
N GLU A 97 -4.57 -6.30 -14.61
CA GLU A 97 -5.23 -7.36 -15.39
C GLU A 97 -6.64 -6.99 -15.80
N LEU A 98 -7.40 -6.34 -14.90
CA LEU A 98 -8.73 -5.82 -15.22
C LEU A 98 -8.67 -4.81 -16.37
N GLU A 99 -7.66 -3.93 -16.39
CA GLU A 99 -7.47 -2.98 -17.49
C GLU A 99 -7.10 -3.66 -18.82
N VAL A 100 -6.31 -4.73 -18.78
CA VAL A 100 -6.02 -5.55 -19.97
C VAL A 100 -7.31 -6.19 -20.51
N LEU A 101 -8.13 -6.79 -19.63
CA LEU A 101 -9.40 -7.41 -20.02
C LEU A 101 -10.41 -6.40 -20.58
N LYS A 102 -10.48 -5.20 -20.01
CA LYS A 102 -11.33 -4.11 -20.52
C LYS A 102 -10.94 -3.70 -21.94
N LYS A 103 -9.63 -3.58 -22.22
CA LYS A 103 -9.12 -3.26 -23.56
C LYS A 103 -9.45 -4.36 -24.57
N GLN A 104 -9.24 -5.63 -24.21
CA GLN A 104 -9.56 -6.78 -25.06
C GLN A 104 -11.05 -6.92 -25.41
N ARG A 105 -11.96 -6.38 -24.58
CA ARG A 105 -13.41 -6.39 -24.84
C ARG A 105 -13.88 -5.20 -25.69
N ALA A 106 -13.07 -4.14 -25.77
CA ALA A 106 -13.39 -2.93 -26.51
C ALA A 106 -12.94 -3.01 -28.00
N ASP A 107 -12.02 -3.93 -28.30
CA ASP A 107 -11.54 -4.31 -29.63
C ASP A 107 -12.39 -5.45 -30.24
#